data_AF-A0A6M0AKU6-F1
#
_entry.id   AF-A0A6M0AKU6-F1
#
_cell.length_a   1.000
_cell.length_b   1.000
_cell.length_c   1.000
_cell.angle_alpha   90.00
_cell.angle_beta   90.00
_cell.angle_gamma   90.00
#
_symmetry.space_group_name_H-M   'P 1'
#
loop_
_entity.id
_entity.type
_entity.pdbx_description
1 polymer ?
#
loop_
_entity_poly.entity_id
_entity_poly.type
_entity_poly.pdbx_seq_one_letter_code
_entity_poly.pdbx_strand_id
1 'polypeptide(L)'
;EFRYPEQSISSTELHLPNNHRIKLTLKSEDVIHGFYIPAFRVKQDIIPNQAIEFEFTPIREGNYRLRDSQYSGTYFAAMQADVVVESPESYQQWLAQAAVHPPTPAYNPAFEEYRRTSETAISAGWKTVVPAAPPMVNYSGSNLQNKGL
;
A
#
# COMPACT_ATOMS: atom_id res chain seq x y z
N GLU A 1 -0.16 2.86 -1.31
CA GLU A 1 -1.57 2.98 -1.76
C GLU A 1 -1.70 2.30 -3.12
N PHE A 2 -2.84 1.68 -3.41
CA PHE A 2 -3.18 1.16 -4.73
C PHE A 2 -4.38 1.93 -5.28
N ARG A 3 -4.35 2.25 -6.57
CA ARG A 3 -5.40 3.03 -7.26
C ARG A 3 -5.95 2.22 -8.44
N TYR A 4 -7.28 2.16 -8.55
CA TYR A 4 -8.03 1.54 -9.64
C TYR A 4 -8.74 2.67 -10.38
N PRO A 5 -8.08 3.27 -11.39
CA PRO A 5 -8.49 4.56 -11.95
C PRO A 5 -9.83 4.50 -12.69
N GLU A 6 -10.11 3.39 -13.38
CA GLU A 6 -11.36 3.21 -14.13
C GLU A 6 -12.61 3.27 -13.23
N GLN A 7 -12.48 2.83 -11.98
CA GLN A 7 -13.56 2.81 -10.99
C GLN A 7 -13.41 3.94 -9.96
N SER A 8 -12.37 4.77 -10.05
CA SER A 8 -12.05 5.83 -9.07
C SER A 8 -11.92 5.32 -7.62
N ILE A 9 -11.33 4.13 -7.45
CA ILE A 9 -11.14 3.49 -6.13
C ILE A 9 -9.68 3.61 -5.69
N SER A 10 -9.44 3.90 -4.41
CA SER A 10 -8.16 3.73 -3.74
C SER A 10 -8.24 2.73 -2.58
N SER A 11 -7.17 1.96 -2.37
CA SER A 11 -7.11 0.89 -1.37
C SER A 11 -5.72 0.78 -0.73
N THR A 12 -5.66 0.28 0.52
CA THR A 12 -4.40 -0.17 1.14
C THR A 12 -4.03 -1.61 0.77
N GLU A 13 -4.95 -2.36 0.18
CA GLU A 13 -4.75 -3.74 -0.28
C GLU A 13 -4.80 -3.82 -1.82
N LEU A 14 -4.03 -4.74 -2.38
CA LEU A 14 -3.99 -4.98 -3.82
C LEU A 14 -4.89 -6.18 -4.18
N HIS A 15 -6.07 -5.90 -4.70
CA HIS A 15 -7.03 -6.89 -5.19
C HIS A 15 -6.81 -7.15 -6.68
N LEU A 16 -6.75 -8.42 -7.06
CA LEU A 16 -6.41 -8.86 -8.41
C LEU A 16 -7.34 -10.00 -8.86
N PRO A 17 -7.87 -9.96 -10.09
CA PRO A 17 -8.59 -11.10 -10.66
C PRO A 17 -7.62 -12.22 -11.08
N ASN A 18 -7.93 -13.45 -10.71
CA ASN A 18 -7.19 -14.65 -11.07
C ASN A 18 -7.21 -14.91 -12.58
N ASN A 19 -6.10 -15.40 -13.14
CA ASN A 19 -5.91 -15.70 -14.57
C ASN A 19 -6.07 -14.51 -15.52
N HIS A 20 -6.01 -13.28 -15.03
CA HIS A 20 -6.01 -12.07 -15.84
C HIS A 20 -4.64 -11.38 -15.81
N ARG A 21 -4.16 -10.90 -16.96
CA ARG A 21 -2.93 -10.12 -16.99
C ARG A 21 -3.16 -8.75 -16.34
N ILE A 22 -2.34 -8.46 -15.34
CA ILE A 22 -2.37 -7.22 -14.59
C ILE A 22 -1.24 -6.34 -15.09
N LYS A 23 -1.56 -5.07 -15.34
CA LYS A 23 -0.58 -4.02 -15.62
C LYS A 23 -0.59 -3.03 -14.47
N LEU A 24 0.57 -2.78 -13.90
CA LEU A 24 0.76 -1.83 -12.82
C LEU A 24 1.70 -0.72 -13.29
N THR A 25 1.29 0.53 -13.09
CA THR A 25 2.19 1.67 -13.13
C THR A 25 2.68 1.95 -11.71
N LEU A 26 3.93 1.60 -11.43
CA LEU A 26 4.57 1.80 -10.13
C LEU A 26 5.21 3.19 -10.07
N LYS A 27 4.96 3.93 -8.98
CA LYS A 27 5.52 5.27 -8.73
C LYS A 27 5.90 5.39 -7.26
N SER A 28 6.99 6.11 -7.01
CA SER A 28 7.39 6.54 -5.66
C SER A 28 7.39 8.07 -5.59
N GLU A 29 6.93 8.62 -4.47
CA GLU A 29 6.83 10.06 -4.21
C GLU A 29 8.03 10.62 -3.45
N ASP A 30 8.78 9.78 -2.75
CA ASP A 30 9.85 10.17 -1.83
C ASP A 30 11.19 9.50 -2.16
N VAL A 31 11.32 8.20 -1.90
CA VAL A 31 12.58 7.45 -1.94
C VAL A 31 12.41 6.14 -2.71
N ILE A 32 13.52 5.41 -2.89
CA ILE A 32 13.46 4.11 -3.55
C ILE A 32 12.70 3.10 -2.69
N HIS A 33 11.79 2.37 -3.33
CA HIS A 33 11.09 1.22 -2.74
C HIS A 33 11.28 -0.01 -3.61
N GLY A 34 10.97 -1.19 -3.10
CA GLY A 34 10.97 -2.44 -3.86
C GLY A 34 9.64 -3.17 -3.75
N PHE A 35 8.83 -3.15 -4.80
CA PHE A 35 7.62 -3.96 -4.91
C PHE A 35 7.99 -5.44 -4.95
N TYR A 36 7.72 -6.20 -3.89
CA TYR A 36 8.07 -7.61 -3.83
C TYR A 36 6.95 -8.48 -3.28
N ILE A 37 6.48 -9.44 -4.10
CA ILE A 37 5.53 -10.48 -3.69
C ILE A 37 6.26 -11.82 -3.73
N PRO A 38 6.76 -12.34 -2.59
CA PRO A 38 7.57 -13.56 -2.55
C PRO A 38 6.88 -14.78 -3.16
N ALA A 39 5.56 -14.92 -2.91
CA ALA A 39 4.77 -16.04 -3.40
C ALA A 39 4.70 -16.10 -4.93
N PHE A 40 4.78 -14.94 -5.59
CA PHE A 40 4.77 -14.84 -7.06
C PHE A 40 6.20 -14.87 -7.64
N ARG A 41 7.23 -14.75 -6.78
CA ARG A 41 8.63 -14.54 -7.16
C ARG A 41 8.82 -13.33 -8.08
N VAL A 42 7.99 -12.29 -7.89
CA VAL A 42 8.07 -11.05 -8.65
C VAL A 42 8.60 -9.93 -7.77
N LYS A 43 9.62 -9.23 -8.28
CA LYS A 43 10.21 -8.05 -7.65
C LYS A 43 10.40 -6.95 -8.70
N GLN A 44 10.11 -5.70 -8.33
CA GLN A 44 10.44 -4.51 -9.12
C GLN A 44 10.84 -3.37 -8.19
N ASP A 45 12.01 -2.78 -8.43
CA ASP A 45 12.42 -1.56 -7.73
C ASP A 45 11.65 -0.36 -8.30
N ILE A 46 11.17 0.51 -7.42
CA ILE A 46 10.40 1.72 -7.73
C ILE A 46 11.30 2.92 -7.44
N ILE A 47 11.73 3.59 -8.50
CA ILE A 47 12.66 4.72 -8.42
C ILE A 47 11.84 6.03 -8.39
N PRO A 48 12.15 6.98 -7.47
CA PRO A 48 11.50 8.28 -7.44
C PRO A 48 11.58 9.01 -8.78
N ASN A 49 10.56 9.82 -9.08
CA ASN A 49 10.44 10.60 -10.32
C ASN A 49 10.37 9.77 -11.62
N GLN A 50 10.13 8.45 -11.52
CA GLN A 50 9.93 7.57 -12.67
C GLN A 50 8.63 6.79 -12.53
N ALA A 51 7.93 6.61 -13.65
CA ALA A 51 6.81 5.68 -13.76
C ALA A 51 7.33 4.39 -14.39
N ILE A 52 7.14 3.27 -13.70
CA ILE A 52 7.61 1.96 -14.16
C ILE A 52 6.39 1.10 -14.46
N GLU A 53 6.29 0.64 -15.71
CA GLU A 53 5.27 -0.32 -16.12
C GLU A 53 5.72 -1.74 -15.75
N PHE A 54 4.88 -2.45 -15.00
CA PHE A 54 5.16 -3.79 -14.51
C PHE A 54 3.95 -4.69 -14.77
N GLU A 55 4.16 -5.86 -15.38
CA GLU A 55 3.07 -6.77 -15.73
C GLU A 55 3.31 -8.17 -15.18
N PHE A 56 2.24 -8.81 -14.70
CA PHE A 56 2.24 -10.23 -14.33
C PHE A 56 0.83 -10.82 -14.43
N THR A 57 0.70 -12.12 -14.24
CA THR A 57 -0.59 -12.82 -14.24
C THR A 57 -0.68 -13.70 -13.00
N PRO A 58 -1.51 -13.36 -12.00
CA PRO A 58 -1.76 -14.26 -10.88
C PRO A 58 -2.56 -15.47 -11.36
N ILE A 59 -2.17 -16.67 -10.94
CA ILE A 59 -2.75 -17.94 -11.42
C ILE A 59 -3.41 -18.78 -10.32
N ARG A 60 -3.41 -18.28 -9.08
CA ARG A 60 -3.94 -18.98 -7.91
C ARG A 60 -4.57 -17.99 -6.95
N GLU A 61 -5.85 -18.19 -6.69
CA GLU A 61 -6.61 -17.45 -5.68
C GLU A 61 -6.00 -17.62 -4.28
N GLY A 62 -6.11 -16.58 -3.47
CA GLY A 62 -5.62 -16.57 -2.10
C GLY A 62 -5.10 -15.21 -1.63
N ASN A 63 -4.69 -15.17 -0.37
CA ASN A 63 -4.11 -13.99 0.25
C ASN A 63 -2.59 -14.12 0.29
N TYR A 64 -1.91 -13.11 -0.24
CA TYR A 64 -0.46 -13.03 -0.33
C TYR A 64 0.03 -11.74 0.32
N ARG A 65 1.35 -11.67 0.54
CA ARG A 65 1.99 -10.55 1.20
C ARG A 65 2.89 -9.80 0.23
N LEU A 66 2.62 -8.53 0.02
CA LEU A 66 3.56 -7.57 -0.55
C LEU A 66 4.43 -7.02 0.56
N ARG A 67 5.73 -6.89 0.29
CA ARG A 67 6.68 -6.21 1.19
C ARG A 67 7.56 -5.26 0.39
N ASP A 68 8.00 -4.20 1.05
CA ASP A 68 9.14 -3.45 0.58
C ASP A 68 10.40 -4.33 0.66
N SER A 69 11.21 -4.28 -0.39
CA SER A 69 12.48 -5.02 -0.50
C SER A 69 13.69 -4.11 -0.71
N GLN A 70 13.51 -2.79 -0.61
CA GLN A 70 14.57 -1.79 -0.61
C GLN A 70 14.50 -0.95 0.65
N TYR A 71 15.63 -0.79 1.34
CA TYR A 71 15.67 0.01 2.56
C TYR A 71 15.31 1.47 2.25
N SER A 72 14.14 1.89 2.73
CA SER A 72 13.50 3.18 2.44
C SER A 72 13.40 4.09 3.68
N GLY A 73 14.02 3.70 4.79
CA GLY A 73 14.08 4.48 6.02
C GLY A 73 13.50 3.77 7.24
N THR A 74 13.12 4.56 8.26
CA THR A 74 12.78 4.07 9.61
C THR A 74 11.62 3.05 9.63
N TYR A 75 10.57 3.29 8.85
CA TYR A 75 9.39 2.43 8.82
C TYR A 75 9.43 1.34 7.73
N PHE A 76 10.57 1.19 7.04
CA PHE A 76 10.76 0.20 5.96
C PHE A 76 10.26 -1.21 6.34
N ALA A 77 10.62 -1.70 7.53
CA ALA A 77 10.24 -3.05 7.98
C ALA A 77 8.71 -3.23 8.14
N ALA A 78 8.00 -2.14 8.41
CA ALA A 78 6.55 -2.11 8.54
C ALA A 78 5.83 -1.92 7.19
N MET A 79 6.55 -1.56 6.11
CA MET A 79 5.98 -1.35 4.78
C MET A 79 5.57 -2.68 4.13
N GLN A 80 4.33 -3.07 4.40
CA GLN A 80 3.73 -4.28 3.93
C GLN A 80 2.27 -4.04 3.55
N ALA A 81 1.78 -4.77 2.57
CA ALA A 81 0.38 -4.75 2.17
C ALA A 81 -0.10 -6.16 1.84
N ASP A 82 -1.41 -6.40 2.00
CA ASP A 82 -2.02 -7.65 1.57
C ASP A 82 -2.36 -7.58 0.07
N VAL A 83 -2.16 -8.70 -0.60
CA VAL A 83 -2.48 -8.92 -2.01
C VAL A 83 -3.52 -10.02 -2.07
N VAL A 84 -4.72 -9.68 -2.51
CA VAL A 84 -5.86 -10.60 -2.55
C VAL A 84 -6.08 -11.00 -4.01
N VAL A 85 -5.85 -12.27 -4.33
CA VAL A 85 -6.17 -12.83 -5.65
C VAL A 85 -7.52 -13.52 -5.54
N GLU A 86 -8.49 -13.06 -6.32
CA GLU A 86 -9.89 -13.47 -6.23
C GLU A 86 -10.38 -14.00 -7.58
N SER A 87 -11.50 -14.72 -7.59
CA SER A 87 -12.18 -15.02 -8.85
C SER A 87 -12.61 -13.71 -9.54
N PRO A 88 -12.76 -13.69 -10.88
CA PRO A 88 -13.24 -12.50 -11.59
C PRO A 88 -14.56 -11.95 -11.03
N GLU A 89 -15.48 -12.82 -10.61
CA GLU A 89 -16.77 -12.44 -10.03
C GLU A 89 -16.61 -11.77 -8.66
N SER A 90 -15.82 -12.35 -7.76
CA SER A 90 -15.54 -11.78 -6.45
C SER A 90 -14.81 -10.44 -6.55
N TYR A 91 -13.86 -10.32 -7.49
CA TYR A 91 -13.17 -9.06 -7.77
C TYR A 91 -14.14 -7.95 -8.21
N GLN A 92 -15.10 -8.26 -9.08
CA GLN A 92 -16.13 -7.29 -9.50
C GLN A 92 -17.06 -6.89 -8.34
N GLN A 93 -17.40 -7.83 -7.46
CA GLN A 93 -18.16 -7.52 -6.24
C GLN A 93 -17.37 -6.61 -5.31
N TRP A 94 -16.08 -6.86 -5.13
CA TRP A 94 -15.20 -6.01 -4.33
C TRP A 94 -15.13 -4.60 -4.92
N LEU A 95 -14.94 -4.45 -6.24
CA LEU A 95 -14.94 -3.15 -6.91
C LEU A 95 -16.25 -2.38 -6.66
N ALA A 96 -17.40 -3.04 -6.84
CA ALA A 96 -18.71 -2.42 -6.60
C ALA A 96 -18.91 -1.99 -5.14
N GLN A 97 -18.42 -2.79 -4.19
CA GLN A 97 -18.47 -2.45 -2.76
C GLN A 97 -17.52 -1.29 -2.44
N ALA A 98 -16.26 -1.34 -2.89
CA ALA A 98 -15.29 -0.29 -2.61
C ALA A 98 -15.71 1.06 -3.22
N ALA A 99 -16.32 1.08 -4.41
CA ALA A 99 -16.79 2.31 -5.05
C ALA A 99 -17.85 3.09 -4.24
N VAL A 100 -18.65 2.42 -3.41
CA VAL A 100 -19.68 3.08 -2.59
C VAL A 100 -19.17 3.59 -1.25
N HIS A 101 -17.98 3.16 -0.81
CA HIS A 101 -17.42 3.59 0.46
C HIS A 101 -16.74 4.97 0.31
N PRO A 102 -17.06 5.95 1.17
CA PRO A 102 -16.37 7.23 1.16
C PRO A 102 -14.90 7.03 1.56
N PRO A 103 -13.93 7.75 0.94
CA PRO A 103 -12.54 7.65 1.34
C PRO A 103 -12.33 8.02 2.81
N THR A 104 -11.55 7.22 3.52
CA THR A 104 -11.14 7.45 4.91
C THR A 104 -9.62 7.46 5.02
N PRO A 105 -9.02 8.17 5.99
CA PRO A 105 -7.57 8.17 6.16
C PRO A 105 -7.09 6.78 6.55
N ALA A 106 -6.15 6.23 5.79
CA ALA A 106 -5.50 4.96 6.12
C ALA A 106 -4.63 5.09 7.38
N TYR A 107 -4.34 3.97 8.05
CA TYR A 107 -3.39 3.97 9.15
C TYR A 107 -1.96 4.26 8.66
N ASN A 108 -1.28 5.23 9.30
CA ASN A 108 0.12 5.56 9.04
C ASN A 108 0.86 5.69 10.39
N PRO A 109 1.73 4.72 10.74
CA PRO A 109 2.42 4.72 12.03
C PRO A 109 3.36 5.93 12.21
N ALA A 110 4.01 6.37 11.13
CA ALA A 110 4.90 7.53 11.17
C ALA A 110 4.14 8.81 11.54
N PHE A 111 2.95 8.98 10.95
CA PHE A 111 2.11 10.14 11.21
C PHE A 111 1.56 10.15 12.64
N GLU A 112 1.08 9.01 13.14
CA GLU A 112 0.59 8.91 14.52
C GLU A 112 1.70 9.14 15.57
N GLU A 113 2.90 8.59 15.35
CA GLU A 113 4.04 8.80 16.24
C GLU A 113 4.50 10.27 16.24
N TYR A 114 4.60 10.89 15.05
CA TYR A 114 4.92 12.31 14.93
C TYR A 114 3.90 13.18 15.67
N ARG A 115 2.61 12.92 15.50
CA ARG A 115 1.53 13.65 16.18
C ARG A 115 1.67 13.54 17.70
N ARG A 116 1.81 12.32 18.24
CA ARG A 116 2.00 12.09 19.69
C ARG A 116 3.25 12.77 20.25
N THR A 117 4.36 12.72 19.51
CA THR A 117 5.61 13.35 19.91
C THR A 117 5.48 14.87 19.92
N SER A 118 4.82 15.46 18.92
CA SER A 118 4.57 16.90 18.88
C SER A 118 3.71 17.40 20.05
N GLU A 119 2.82 16.56 20.58
CA GLU A 119 1.98 16.86 21.74
C GLU A 119 2.71 16.71 23.09
N THR A 120 3.83 15.95 23.14
CA THR A 120 4.48 15.54 24.40
C THR A 120 5.93 16.03 24.55
N ALA A 121 6.58 16.54 23.48
CA ALA A 121 8.03 16.64 23.46
C ALA A 121 8.65 17.79 24.28
N ILE A 122 9.60 17.39 25.13
CA ILE A 122 10.71 18.19 25.63
C ILE A 122 11.56 18.62 24.42
N SER A 123 11.80 19.93 24.28
CA SER A 123 12.60 20.50 23.19
C SER A 123 14.07 20.06 23.29
N ALA A 124 14.46 19.08 22.49
CA ALA A 124 15.85 18.62 22.35
C ALA A 124 16.67 19.47 21.35
N GLY A 125 16.07 20.51 20.74
CA GLY A 125 16.73 21.40 19.78
C GLY A 125 16.95 20.84 18.36
N TRP A 126 16.61 19.57 18.10
CA TRP A 126 16.72 18.95 16.77
C TRP A 126 15.43 19.12 15.96
N LYS A 127 15.55 19.46 14.67
CA LYS A 127 14.41 19.58 13.75
C LYS A 127 13.95 18.20 13.28
N THR A 128 12.72 17.81 13.62
CA THR A 128 12.10 16.58 13.11
C THR A 128 11.53 16.80 11.71
N VAL A 129 11.67 15.80 10.83
CA VAL A 129 11.04 15.80 9.50
C VAL A 129 9.58 15.39 9.64
N VAL A 130 8.66 16.18 9.07
CA VAL A 130 7.23 15.86 9.06
C VAL A 130 6.99 14.68 8.12
N PRO A 131 6.35 13.59 8.56
CA PRO A 131 6.02 12.47 7.70
C PRO A 131 4.91 12.83 6.70
N ALA A 132 4.79 12.05 5.62
CA ALA A 132 3.68 12.18 4.68
C ALA A 132 2.33 11.98 5.38
N ALA A 133 1.32 12.74 4.96
CA ALA A 133 -0.05 12.56 5.45
C ALA A 133 -0.58 11.16 5.06
N PRO A 134 -1.49 10.57 5.87
CA PRO A 134 -2.07 9.28 5.50
C PRO A 134 -2.89 9.38 4.21
N PRO A 135 -2.78 8.40 3.29
CA PRO A 135 -3.57 8.40 2.07
C PRO A 135 -5.05 8.19 2.39
N MET A 136 -5.92 8.84 1.63
CA MET A 136 -7.37 8.66 1.72
C MET A 136 -7.79 7.49 0.82
N VAL A 137 -8.35 6.45 1.42
CA VAL A 137 -8.69 5.19 0.75
C VAL A 137 -10.15 4.81 0.92
N ASN A 138 -10.77 4.33 -0.15
CA ASN A 138 -12.13 3.75 -0.10
C ASN A 138 -12.13 2.42 0.67
N TYR A 139 -11.04 1.68 0.61
CA TYR A 139 -10.88 0.40 1.29
C TYR A 139 -9.60 0.37 2.12
N SER A 140 -9.75 0.14 3.43
CA SER A 140 -8.63 -0.17 4.32
C SER A 140 -8.83 -1.56 4.92
N GLY A 141 -7.88 -2.44 4.70
CA GLY A 141 -7.88 -3.80 5.22
C GLY A 141 -7.98 -3.85 6.74
N SER A 142 -8.72 -4.82 7.28
CA SER A 142 -8.96 -4.99 8.72
C SER A 142 -7.69 -5.37 9.53
N ASN A 143 -6.61 -5.80 8.87
CA ASN A 143 -5.44 -6.37 9.53
C ASN A 143 -4.29 -5.39 9.85
N LEU A 144 -4.33 -4.14 9.38
CA LEU A 144 -3.28 -3.15 9.69
C LEU A 144 -3.51 -2.46 11.05
N GLN A 145 -4.75 -2.41 11.55
CA GLN A 145 -5.07 -1.77 12.84
C GLN A 145 -4.66 -2.62 14.06
N ASN A 146 -4.49 -3.95 13.89
CA ASN A 146 -4.24 -4.89 14.99
C ASN A 146 -2.76 -5.31 15.16
N LYS A 147 -1.82 -4.73 14.40
CA LYS A 147 -0.39 -4.99 14.58
C LYS A 147 0.28 -3.81 15.29
N GLY A 148 -0.13 -3.61 16.53
CA GLY A 148 0.72 -2.94 17.51
C GLY A 148 1.96 -3.80 17.73
N LEU A 149 3.12 -3.22 17.47
CA LEU A 149 4.31 -3.48 18.26
C LEU A 149 4.38 -2.40 19.34
#